data_AF-A0A1Y2MG10-F1
#
_entry.id   AF-A0A1Y2MG10-F1
#
_cell.length_a   1.000
_cell.length_b   1.000
_cell.length_c   1.000
_cell.angle_alpha   90.00
_cell.angle_beta   90.00
_cell.angle_gamma   90.00
#
_symmetry.space_group_name_H-M   'P 1'
#
loop_
_entity.id
_entity.type
_entity.pdbx_description
1 polymer ?
#
loop_
_entity_poly.entity_id
_entity_poly.type
_entity_poly.pdbx_seq_one_letter_code
_entity_poly.pdbx_strand_id
1 'polypeptide(L)'
;MTTAQSNDILLMIRAHSGLTRRLKEFHTEWLKLPCPNATLSSNVTSLTAYVDGPYGSPPNWEIYENLTLITTSTGVSFALSIMDYLEQTCISNASNLNTQIIRFIWVIRHIDSQFEATVAESLKRYSAMLTDSGVRVETELFVTCPHAEIKPTLAEIDPFSHLRSRLPRSGSGDRTLTIRNPDEIYDEWEEEERQWAEMEALEEMQMEQADPFADANDVNLTYNDDDIAVRTYEGEGYASSETSTLLDGTDFEHTQHPNKSFSDVDLTTDEGVAFDGARPLLNPARSPLLPRKMVTVDKKLCECALVQYQCQKLNRPSKSPFNSISYGSRPDIQCTVSTAVNDSQYGRAMVATCANAMVSRQVHEAVSEARFAFARGQRATDVEVFTEGFS
;
A
#
# COMPACT_ATOMS: atom_id res chain seq x y z
N MET A 1 24.63 3.25 22.28
CA MET A 1 24.80 2.53 21.00
C MET A 1 24.32 3.47 19.93
N THR A 2 25.21 4.03 19.12
CA THR A 2 24.87 4.90 17.99
C THR A 2 24.27 4.03 16.89
N THR A 3 22.94 3.94 16.81
CA THR A 3 22.28 3.34 15.65
C THR A 3 22.58 4.24 14.47
N ALA A 4 23.42 3.75 13.55
CA ALA A 4 23.72 4.44 12.32
C ALA A 4 22.40 4.77 11.60
N GLN A 5 22.20 6.04 11.28
CA GLN A 5 21.11 6.50 10.44
C GLN A 5 21.16 5.67 9.14
N SER A 6 20.10 4.92 8.85
CA SER A 6 20.04 4.14 7.61
C SER A 6 19.85 5.12 6.46
N ASN A 7 20.75 5.09 5.48
CA ASN A 7 20.65 5.88 4.25
C ASN A 7 19.66 5.28 3.24
N ASP A 8 18.66 4.55 3.74
CA ASP A 8 17.72 3.76 2.95
C ASP A 8 16.38 4.49 2.87
N ILE A 9 15.76 4.47 1.69
CA ILE A 9 14.41 4.98 1.47
C ILE A 9 13.47 3.79 1.35
N LEU A 10 12.47 3.71 2.22
CA LEU A 10 11.44 2.69 2.17
C LEU A 10 10.24 3.20 1.35
N LEU A 11 9.96 2.53 0.23
CA LEU A 11 8.78 2.80 -0.60
C LEU A 11 7.75 1.69 -0.46
N MET A 12 6.55 2.06 0.00
CA MET A 12 5.40 1.17 0.12
C MET A 12 4.50 1.30 -1.12
N ILE A 13 4.74 0.45 -2.11
CA ILE A 13 4.07 0.53 -3.42
C ILE A 13 2.99 -0.53 -3.52
N ARG A 14 1.72 -0.10 -3.60
CA ARG A 14 0.61 -0.98 -3.95
C ARG A 14 0.60 -1.19 -5.46
N ALA A 15 0.43 -2.44 -5.88
CA ALA A 15 0.28 -2.75 -7.29
C ALA A 15 -1.10 -2.31 -7.79
N HIS A 16 -1.08 -1.44 -8.78
CA HIS A 16 -2.21 -1.04 -9.62
C HIS A 16 -1.92 -1.55 -11.05
N SER A 17 -2.18 -0.73 -12.07
CA SER A 17 -1.84 -0.98 -13.47
C SER A 17 -0.42 -0.48 -13.81
N GLY A 18 0.00 -0.67 -15.06
CA GLY A 18 1.21 -0.11 -15.64
C GLY A 18 2.50 -0.45 -14.89
N LEU A 19 3.21 0.59 -14.44
CA LEU A 19 4.54 0.46 -13.81
C LEU A 19 4.49 -0.32 -12.49
N THR A 20 3.52 -0.03 -11.63
CA THR A 20 3.44 -0.66 -10.30
C THR A 20 3.09 -2.16 -10.40
N ARG A 21 2.29 -2.55 -11.39
CA ARG A 21 2.04 -3.95 -11.74
C ARG A 21 3.32 -4.64 -12.19
N ARG A 22 4.04 -4.05 -13.14
CA ARG A 22 5.31 -4.56 -13.66
C ARG A 22 6.35 -4.72 -12.54
N LEU A 23 6.40 -3.77 -11.61
CA LEU A 23 7.28 -3.85 -10.45
C LEU A 23 6.92 -5.02 -9.52
N LYS A 24 5.62 -5.25 -9.26
CA LYS A 24 5.16 -6.41 -8.49
C LYS A 24 5.46 -7.73 -9.21
N GLU A 25 5.23 -7.81 -10.52
CA GLU A 25 5.53 -8.98 -11.34
C GLU A 25 7.03 -9.27 -11.32
N PHE A 26 7.87 -8.26 -11.53
CA PHE A 26 9.32 -8.37 -11.42
C PHE A 26 9.76 -8.84 -10.03
N HIS A 27 9.25 -8.23 -8.95
CA HIS A 27 9.54 -8.67 -7.59
C HIS A 27 9.12 -10.13 -7.34
N THR A 28 7.97 -10.53 -7.90
CA THR A 28 7.47 -11.91 -7.80
C THR A 28 8.36 -12.90 -8.56
N GLU A 29 8.87 -12.53 -9.74
CA GLU A 29 9.86 -13.35 -10.45
C GLU A 29 11.20 -13.39 -9.74
N TRP A 30 11.66 -12.25 -9.20
CA TRP A 30 12.89 -12.15 -8.42
C TRP A 30 12.86 -13.06 -7.19
N LEU A 31 11.75 -13.11 -6.46
CA LEU A 31 11.57 -14.03 -5.33
C LEU A 31 11.62 -15.53 -5.70
N LYS A 32 11.42 -15.88 -6.98
CA LYS A 32 11.53 -17.27 -7.46
C LYS A 32 12.95 -17.65 -7.81
N LEU A 33 13.86 -16.68 -7.96
CA LEU A 33 15.27 -16.96 -8.25
C LEU A 33 15.92 -17.69 -7.05
N PRO A 34 16.88 -18.58 -7.30
CA PRO A 34 17.62 -19.23 -6.23
C PRO A 34 18.28 -18.16 -5.33
N CYS A 35 18.35 -18.45 -4.03
CA CYS A 35 18.88 -17.52 -3.04
C CYS A 35 20.21 -16.91 -3.53
N PRO A 36 20.35 -15.57 -3.58
CA PRO A 36 21.56 -14.93 -4.08
C PRO A 36 22.82 -15.32 -3.29
N ASN A 37 22.67 -15.78 -2.04
CA ASN A 37 23.77 -16.33 -1.23
C ASN A 37 24.14 -17.79 -1.57
N ALA A 38 23.32 -18.51 -2.35
CA ALA A 38 23.50 -19.93 -2.66
C ALA A 38 24.09 -20.17 -4.07
N THR A 39 24.06 -19.18 -4.96
CA THR A 39 24.62 -19.28 -6.31
C THR A 39 25.51 -18.09 -6.60
N LEU A 40 26.83 -18.35 -6.72
CA LEU A 40 27.91 -17.42 -7.08
C LEU A 40 27.76 -16.75 -8.47
N SER A 41 26.58 -16.80 -9.09
CA SER A 41 26.30 -16.16 -10.37
C SER A 41 25.84 -14.74 -10.12
N SER A 42 26.75 -13.81 -10.35
CA SER A 42 26.70 -12.35 -10.21
C SER A 42 25.61 -11.60 -11.01
N ASN A 43 24.56 -12.27 -11.48
CA ASN A 43 23.45 -11.63 -12.21
C ASN A 43 22.31 -11.33 -11.24
N VAL A 44 22.62 -10.77 -10.07
CA VAL A 44 21.60 -10.16 -9.21
C VAL A 44 21.08 -8.95 -9.98
N THR A 45 19.85 -9.04 -10.47
CA THR A 45 19.16 -7.97 -11.21
C THR A 45 18.89 -6.82 -10.25
N SER A 46 19.85 -5.91 -10.10
CA SER A 46 19.65 -4.63 -9.42
C SER A 46 18.78 -3.73 -10.30
N LEU A 47 17.79 -3.09 -9.70
CA LEU A 47 17.03 -2.04 -10.37
C LEU A 47 17.67 -0.69 -10.02
N THR A 48 17.88 0.14 -11.04
CA THR A 48 18.25 1.54 -10.84
C THR A 48 16.99 2.37 -10.87
N ALA A 49 16.73 3.12 -9.81
CA ALA A 49 15.64 4.08 -9.73
C ALA A 49 16.21 5.49 -9.73
N TYR A 50 15.59 6.38 -10.50
CA TYR A 50 15.81 7.82 -10.40
C TYR A 50 14.74 8.39 -9.47
N VAL A 51 15.18 9.07 -8.42
CA VAL A 51 14.29 9.64 -7.41
C VAL A 51 14.38 11.16 -7.53
N ASP A 52 13.23 11.79 -7.74
CA ASP A 52 13.09 13.25 -7.70
C ASP A 52 12.26 13.64 -6.47
N GLY A 53 12.66 14.71 -5.79
CA GLY A 53 12.11 15.15 -4.51
C GLY A 53 13.16 15.50 -3.44
N PRO A 54 12.72 15.80 -2.20
CA PRO A 54 11.35 15.69 -1.67
C PRO A 54 10.43 16.85 -2.09
N TYR A 55 9.12 16.57 -2.24
CA TYR A 55 8.11 17.61 -2.52
C TYR A 55 7.23 17.97 -1.31
N GLY A 56 7.30 17.20 -0.23
CA GLY A 56 6.55 17.46 0.99
C GLY A 56 7.12 18.63 1.79
N SER A 57 6.25 19.34 2.51
CA SER A 57 6.63 20.37 3.49
C SER A 57 6.09 19.99 4.86
N PRO A 58 6.72 19.05 5.58
CA PRO A 58 6.21 18.58 6.86
C PRO A 58 6.27 19.69 7.92
N PRO A 59 5.27 19.78 8.82
CA PRO A 59 5.33 20.67 9.97
C PRO A 59 6.40 20.18 10.95
N ASN A 60 6.74 21.03 11.92
CA ASN A 60 7.61 20.61 13.01
C ASN A 60 6.81 19.71 13.98
N TRP A 61 6.97 18.40 13.89
CA TRP A 61 6.21 17.46 14.73
C TRP A 61 6.57 17.54 16.22
N GLU A 62 7.77 17.99 16.56
CA GLU A 62 8.35 17.94 17.92
C GLU A 62 7.69 18.92 18.91
N ILE A 63 6.99 19.94 18.40
CA ILE A 63 6.33 20.96 19.21
C ILE A 63 4.94 20.54 19.73
N TYR A 64 4.40 19.40 19.26
CA TYR A 64 3.08 18.93 19.66
C TYR A 64 3.20 17.83 20.72
N GLU A 65 2.45 18.00 21.80
CA GLU A 65 2.36 17.02 22.88
C GLU A 65 1.42 15.86 22.51
N ASN A 66 0.42 16.13 21.67
CA ASN A 66 -0.62 15.18 21.30
C ASN A 66 -0.70 15.09 19.78
N LEU A 67 -0.40 13.91 19.23
CA LEU A 67 -0.48 13.63 17.80
C LEU A 67 -1.59 12.63 17.53
N THR A 68 -2.50 12.98 16.63
CA THR A 68 -3.50 12.04 16.11
C THR A 68 -3.22 11.82 14.63
N LEU A 69 -2.79 10.61 14.27
CA LEU A 69 -2.43 10.21 12.91
C LEU A 69 -3.57 9.38 12.34
N ILE A 70 -4.29 9.91 11.36
CA ILE A 70 -5.42 9.25 10.71
C ILE A 70 -5.04 8.95 9.27
N THR A 71 -5.18 7.70 8.87
CA THR A 71 -4.75 7.30 7.53
C THR A 71 -5.64 6.24 6.92
N THR A 72 -5.82 6.30 5.60
CA THR A 72 -6.58 5.30 4.85
C THR A 72 -5.72 4.55 3.84
N SER A 73 -5.92 3.24 3.72
CA SER A 73 -5.28 2.40 2.69
C SER A 73 -3.75 2.51 2.73
N THR A 74 -3.12 2.83 1.59
CA THR A 74 -1.68 3.01 1.41
C THR A 74 -1.13 4.29 2.02
N GLY A 75 -1.98 5.25 2.38
CA GLY A 75 -1.56 6.47 3.09
C GLY A 75 -0.94 6.18 4.46
N VAL A 76 -0.92 4.92 4.90
CA VAL A 76 -0.30 4.52 6.16
C VAL A 76 1.21 4.75 6.15
N SER A 77 1.83 4.75 4.96
CA SER A 77 3.25 5.11 4.78
C SER A 77 3.56 6.50 5.33
N PHE A 78 2.66 7.46 5.15
CA PHE A 78 2.78 8.82 5.70
C PHE A 78 2.86 8.80 7.22
N ALA A 79 1.90 8.15 7.88
CA ALA A 79 1.88 8.06 9.34
C ALA A 79 3.10 7.29 9.88
N LEU A 80 3.53 6.22 9.20
CA LEU A 80 4.73 5.46 9.56
C LEU A 80 6.00 6.30 9.43
N SER A 81 6.10 7.18 8.42
CA SER A 81 7.25 8.08 8.26
C SER A 81 7.34 9.10 9.40
N ILE A 82 6.20 9.60 9.89
CA ILE A 82 6.15 10.47 11.08
C ILE A 82 6.61 9.68 12.31
N MET A 83 6.14 8.45 12.50
CA MET A 83 6.56 7.62 13.63
C MET A 83 8.06 7.27 13.60
N ASP A 84 8.61 6.97 12.42
CA ASP A 84 10.05 6.75 12.22
C ASP A 84 10.85 8.02 12.54
N TYR A 85 10.40 9.18 12.07
CA TYR A 85 11.01 10.47 12.43
C TYR A 85 11.05 10.69 13.95
N LEU A 86 9.92 10.48 14.64
CA LEU A 86 9.84 10.65 16.09
C LEU A 86 10.72 9.63 16.84
N GLU A 87 10.79 8.37 16.36
CA GLU A 87 11.74 7.36 16.87
C GLU A 87 13.18 7.88 16.77
N GLN A 88 13.57 8.39 15.60
CA GLN A 88 14.93 8.90 15.37
C GLN A 88 15.24 10.14 16.23
N THR A 89 14.26 11.02 16.43
CA THR A 89 14.38 12.17 17.34
C THR A 89 14.56 11.71 18.80
N CYS A 90 13.81 10.70 19.26
CA CYS A 90 14.01 10.11 20.60
C CYS A 90 15.45 9.61 20.79
N ILE A 91 16.00 8.91 19.80
CA ILE A 91 17.34 8.32 19.88
C ILE A 91 18.41 9.41 19.86
N SER A 92 18.23 10.44 19.03
CA SER A 92 19.25 11.46 18.79
C SER A 92 19.24 12.56 19.84
N ASN A 93 18.06 13.06 20.21
CA ASN A 93 17.88 14.22 21.09
C ASN A 93 16.57 14.10 21.90
N ALA A 94 16.52 13.14 22.84
CA ALA A 94 15.35 12.88 23.67
C ALA A 94 14.77 14.12 24.39
N SER A 95 15.58 15.15 24.68
CA SER A 95 15.11 16.39 25.33
C SER A 95 14.24 17.29 24.45
N ASN A 96 14.21 17.08 23.13
CA ASN A 96 13.49 17.94 22.20
C ASN A 96 12.08 17.44 21.89
N LEU A 97 11.78 16.18 22.20
CA LEU A 97 10.47 15.61 21.92
C LEU A 97 9.46 15.99 23.02
N ASN A 98 8.52 16.87 22.69
CA ASN A 98 7.41 17.19 23.61
C ASN A 98 6.25 16.21 23.51
N THR A 99 6.24 15.33 22.51
CA THR A 99 5.16 14.38 22.26
C THR A 99 5.00 13.40 23.41
N GLN A 100 3.81 13.40 24.01
CA GLN A 100 3.42 12.54 25.12
C GLN A 100 2.46 11.45 24.66
N ILE A 101 1.58 11.75 23.71
CA ILE A 101 0.54 10.83 23.25
C ILE A 101 0.52 10.81 21.72
N ILE A 102 0.54 9.61 21.15
CA ILE A 102 0.35 9.34 19.73
C ILE A 102 -0.84 8.39 19.58
N ARG A 103 -1.89 8.85 18.91
CA ARG A 103 -3.03 8.02 18.51
C ARG A 103 -2.95 7.75 17.03
N PHE A 104 -2.71 6.50 16.66
CA PHE A 104 -2.55 6.02 15.30
C PHE A 104 -3.80 5.25 14.88
N ILE A 105 -4.51 5.77 13.87
CA ILE A 105 -5.76 5.20 13.38
C ILE A 105 -5.58 4.88 11.90
N TRP A 106 -5.63 3.60 11.58
CA TRP A 106 -5.51 3.12 10.21
C TRP A 106 -6.83 2.50 9.74
N VAL A 107 -7.34 2.98 8.62
CA VAL A 107 -8.60 2.57 8.03
C VAL A 107 -8.35 1.90 6.68
N ILE A 108 -8.70 0.63 6.56
CA ILE A 108 -8.56 -0.13 5.31
C ILE A 108 -9.88 -0.75 4.89
N ARG A 109 -10.10 -0.86 3.59
CA ARG A 109 -11.27 -1.56 3.06
C ARG A 109 -11.05 -3.07 3.08
N HIS A 110 -9.91 -3.52 2.57
CA HIS A 110 -9.56 -4.93 2.45
C HIS A 110 -8.17 -5.16 3.02
N ILE A 111 -7.99 -6.33 3.62
CA ILE A 111 -6.70 -6.78 4.16
C ILE A 111 -5.89 -7.45 3.04
N ASP A 112 -4.64 -7.05 2.88
CA ASP A 112 -3.66 -7.63 1.98
C ASP A 112 -2.72 -8.66 2.65
N SER A 113 -2.71 -8.88 3.95
CA SER A 113 -1.77 -9.76 4.68
C SER A 113 -0.28 -9.44 4.54
N GLN A 114 0.29 -9.29 3.34
CA GLN A 114 1.72 -8.97 3.19
C GLN A 114 1.97 -7.52 3.55
N PHE A 115 1.18 -6.61 2.99
CA PHE A 115 1.27 -5.19 3.29
C PHE A 115 1.03 -4.91 4.78
N GLU A 116 -0.02 -5.48 5.36
CA GLU A 116 -0.37 -5.34 6.77
C GLU A 116 0.70 -5.94 7.68
N ALA A 117 1.34 -7.05 7.28
CA ALA A 117 2.45 -7.60 8.06
C ALA A 117 3.64 -6.63 8.11
N THR A 118 3.98 -5.98 7.00
CA THR A 118 5.05 -4.97 6.96
C THR A 118 4.69 -3.73 7.79
N VAL A 119 3.45 -3.24 7.70
CA VAL A 119 2.95 -2.14 8.53
C VAL A 119 2.98 -2.53 10.01
N ALA A 120 2.51 -3.73 10.33
CA ALA A 120 2.48 -4.29 11.68
C ALA A 120 3.88 -4.40 12.30
N GLU A 121 4.86 -4.87 11.52
CA GLU A 121 6.26 -4.96 11.97
C GLU A 121 6.86 -3.58 12.23
N SER A 122 6.64 -2.63 11.32
CA SER A 122 7.10 -1.24 11.45
C SER A 122 6.49 -0.58 12.68
N LEU A 123 5.16 -0.66 12.81
CA LEU A 123 4.42 -0.08 13.94
C LEU A 123 4.85 -0.70 15.26
N LYS A 124 5.05 -2.02 15.31
CA LYS A 124 5.55 -2.70 16.52
C LYS A 124 6.92 -2.17 16.96
N ARG A 125 7.83 -1.96 16.00
CA ARG A 125 9.15 -1.41 16.27
C ARG A 125 9.03 0.01 16.82
N TYR A 126 8.36 0.91 16.09
CA TYR A 126 8.26 2.32 16.48
C TYR A 126 7.53 2.49 17.81
N SER A 127 6.40 1.79 18.00
CA SER A 127 5.64 1.85 19.26
C SER A 127 6.45 1.38 20.45
N ALA A 128 7.29 0.34 20.31
CA ALA A 128 8.15 -0.12 21.39
C ALA A 128 9.17 0.96 21.80
N MET A 129 9.88 1.54 20.83
CA MET A 129 10.89 2.57 21.08
C MET A 129 10.30 3.87 21.65
N LEU A 130 9.15 4.30 21.13
CA LEU A 130 8.43 5.47 21.61
C LEU A 130 7.90 5.25 23.03
N THR A 131 7.35 4.07 23.32
CA THR A 131 6.88 3.72 24.68
C THR A 131 8.02 3.65 25.68
N ASP A 132 9.16 3.08 25.30
CA ASP A 132 10.37 3.06 26.13
C ASP A 132 10.89 4.47 26.44
N SER A 133 10.58 5.44 25.56
CA SER A 133 10.88 6.87 25.73
C SER A 133 9.81 7.63 26.52
N GLY A 134 8.77 6.95 27.02
CA GLY A 134 7.68 7.54 27.80
C GLY A 134 6.51 8.08 26.99
N VAL A 135 6.49 7.88 25.67
CA VAL A 135 5.38 8.30 24.81
C VAL A 135 4.28 7.23 24.82
N ARG A 136 3.04 7.62 25.12
CA ARG A 136 1.89 6.72 25.06
C ARG A 136 1.44 6.55 23.61
N VAL A 137 1.59 5.35 23.06
CA VAL A 137 1.16 5.03 21.70
C VAL A 137 -0.10 4.16 21.73
N GLU A 138 -1.18 4.67 21.13
CA GLU A 138 -2.47 3.99 20.96
C GLU A 138 -2.69 3.72 19.48
N THR A 139 -2.98 2.49 19.12
CA THR A 139 -3.03 2.02 17.73
C THR A 139 -4.35 1.30 17.45
N GLU A 140 -5.07 1.75 16.43
CA GLU A 140 -6.40 1.25 16.09
C GLU A 140 -6.46 0.92 14.60
N LEU A 141 -6.98 -0.26 14.27
CA LEU A 141 -7.20 -0.71 12.89
C LEU A 141 -8.70 -0.88 12.62
N PHE A 142 -9.21 -0.22 11.59
CA PHE A 142 -10.58 -0.35 11.13
C PHE A 142 -10.61 -0.99 9.73
N VAL A 143 -11.20 -2.18 9.65
CA VAL A 143 -11.38 -2.93 8.41
C VAL A 143 -12.83 -2.78 7.98
N THR A 144 -13.09 -1.91 7.01
CA THR A 144 -14.46 -1.46 6.74
C THR A 144 -15.30 -2.45 5.94
N CYS A 145 -14.67 -3.41 5.23
CA CYS A 145 -15.42 -4.45 4.52
C CYS A 145 -15.78 -5.60 5.49
N PRO A 146 -17.07 -5.93 5.66
CA PRO A 146 -17.49 -7.03 6.55
C PRO A 146 -17.03 -8.40 6.03
N HIS A 147 -16.87 -8.54 4.71
CA HIS A 147 -16.38 -9.78 4.09
C HIS A 147 -14.85 -9.93 4.11
N ALA A 148 -14.13 -8.93 4.64
CA ALA A 148 -12.68 -9.00 4.77
C ALA A 148 -12.23 -9.75 6.03
N GLU A 149 -13.13 -10.45 6.73
CA GLU A 149 -12.72 -11.41 7.75
C GLU A 149 -11.63 -12.31 7.16
N ILE A 150 -10.44 -12.22 7.75
CA ILE A 150 -9.36 -13.14 7.48
C ILE A 150 -9.89 -14.51 7.90
N LYS A 151 -10.46 -15.27 6.97
CA LYS A 151 -10.30 -16.72 7.06
C LYS A 151 -8.79 -16.90 7.12
N PRO A 152 -8.22 -17.47 8.19
CA PRO A 152 -6.80 -17.80 8.26
C PRO A 152 -6.57 -18.96 7.29
N THR A 153 -6.78 -18.69 6.01
CA THR A 153 -6.28 -19.48 4.92
C THR A 153 -4.82 -19.11 4.94
N LEU A 154 -4.07 -19.88 5.71
CA LEU A 154 -2.62 -19.99 5.67
C LEU A 154 -2.22 -20.12 4.19
N ALA A 155 -2.12 -18.99 3.48
CA ALA A 155 -1.07 -18.83 2.50
C ALA A 155 0.20 -18.68 3.35
N GLU A 156 0.58 -19.80 3.97
CA GLU A 156 1.89 -20.03 4.52
C GLU A 156 2.80 -19.83 3.31
N ILE A 157 3.35 -18.62 3.19
CA ILE A 157 4.39 -18.32 2.23
C ILE A 157 5.47 -19.32 2.58
N ASP A 158 5.58 -20.38 1.78
CA ASP A 158 6.62 -21.38 1.98
C ASP A 158 7.95 -20.63 1.83
N PRO A 159 8.67 -20.38 2.95
CA PRO A 159 9.90 -19.60 2.91
C PRO A 159 10.97 -20.36 2.11
N PHE A 160 10.72 -21.62 1.75
CA PHE A 160 11.54 -22.49 0.93
C PHE A 160 10.91 -22.79 -0.44
N SER A 161 9.89 -22.03 -0.87
CA SER A 161 9.33 -22.15 -2.23
C SER A 161 10.40 -22.01 -3.31
N HIS A 162 11.44 -21.21 -3.04
CA HIS A 162 12.64 -21.03 -3.86
C HIS A 162 13.61 -22.23 -3.86
N LEU A 163 13.51 -23.16 -2.91
CA LEU A 163 14.31 -24.40 -2.88
C LEU A 163 13.67 -25.54 -3.69
N ARG A 164 12.45 -25.35 -4.18
CA ARG A 164 11.77 -26.35 -5.00
C ARG A 164 12.24 -26.21 -6.45
N SER A 165 12.93 -27.23 -6.94
CA SER A 165 13.37 -27.32 -8.34
C SER A 165 12.17 -27.16 -9.28
N ARG A 166 12.19 -26.14 -10.14
CA ARG A 166 11.15 -25.94 -11.14
C ARG A 166 11.38 -26.85 -12.34
N LEU A 167 10.31 -27.51 -12.77
CA LEU A 167 10.22 -28.00 -14.15
C LEU A 167 10.26 -26.77 -15.09
N PRO A 168 11.07 -26.79 -16.15
CA PRO A 168 11.18 -25.67 -17.07
C PRO A 168 9.83 -25.40 -17.73
N ARG A 169 9.29 -24.19 -17.53
CA ARG A 169 8.22 -23.66 -18.38
C ARG A 169 8.86 -23.14 -19.66
N SER A 170 8.87 -23.95 -20.71
CA SER A 170 9.11 -23.44 -22.07
C SER A 170 8.02 -22.42 -22.40
N GLY A 171 8.38 -21.14 -22.58
CA GLY A 171 7.50 -20.17 -23.23
C GLY A 171 7.41 -18.76 -22.64
N SER A 172 7.97 -18.45 -21.46
CA SER A 172 8.07 -17.03 -21.06
C SER A 172 9.38 -16.45 -21.56
N GLY A 173 9.32 -15.77 -22.71
CA GLY A 173 10.40 -14.90 -23.14
C GLY A 173 10.82 -13.98 -22.01
N ASP A 174 12.14 -13.83 -21.86
CA ASP A 174 12.80 -13.00 -20.88
C ASP A 174 12.29 -11.56 -20.99
N ARG A 175 11.33 -11.19 -20.15
CA ARG A 175 10.86 -9.80 -20.03
C ARG A 175 11.78 -9.10 -19.04
N THR A 176 13.01 -8.86 -19.48
CA THR A 176 13.92 -7.93 -18.80
C THR A 176 13.21 -6.58 -18.71
N LEU A 177 13.22 -5.95 -17.52
CA LEU A 177 12.72 -4.59 -17.36
C LEU A 177 13.66 -3.63 -18.11
N THR A 178 13.41 -3.44 -19.40
CA THR A 178 14.12 -2.46 -20.22
C THR A 178 13.53 -1.08 -20.00
N ILE A 179 14.40 -0.08 -19.85
CA ILE A 179 13.99 1.34 -19.92
C ILE A 179 13.43 1.55 -21.32
N ARG A 180 12.12 1.82 -21.41
CA ARG A 180 11.41 1.97 -22.68
C ARG A 180 11.48 3.40 -23.19
N ASN A 181 11.21 3.55 -24.48
CA ASN A 181 10.97 4.86 -25.06
C ASN A 181 9.77 5.49 -24.33
N PRO A 182 9.87 6.72 -23.80
CA PRO A 182 8.77 7.39 -23.10
C PRO A 182 7.46 7.41 -23.89
N ASP A 183 7.51 7.49 -25.22
CA ASP A 183 6.30 7.50 -26.06
C ASP A 183 5.48 6.20 -25.96
N GLU A 184 6.15 5.04 -25.86
CA GLU A 184 5.47 3.74 -25.69
C GLU A 184 4.74 3.63 -24.34
N ILE A 185 5.14 4.42 -23.34
CA ILE A 185 4.51 4.42 -22.02
C ILE A 185 3.12 5.08 -22.11
N TYR A 186 2.99 6.15 -22.89
CA TYR A 186 1.73 6.87 -23.07
C TYR A 186 0.72 6.02 -23.86
N ASP A 187 1.16 5.38 -24.95
CA ASP A 187 0.30 4.49 -25.74
C ASP A 187 -0.24 3.30 -24.92
N GLU A 188 0.61 2.70 -24.08
CA GLU A 188 0.18 1.62 -23.17
C GLU A 188 -0.78 2.13 -22.09
N TRP A 189 -0.56 3.32 -21.56
CA TRP A 189 -1.45 3.90 -20.55
C TRP A 189 -2.84 4.17 -21.12
N GLU A 190 -2.94 4.71 -22.34
CA GLU A 190 -4.23 4.89 -23.01
C GLU A 190 -4.96 3.55 -23.24
N GLU A 191 -4.24 2.50 -23.61
CA GLU A 191 -4.81 1.16 -23.79
C GLU A 191 -5.26 0.53 -22.45
N GLU A 192 -4.45 0.67 -21.40
CA GLU A 192 -4.78 0.17 -20.06
C GLU A 192 -5.96 0.93 -19.45
N GLU A 193 -6.04 2.25 -19.62
CA GLU A 193 -7.17 3.08 -19.19
C GLU A 193 -8.45 2.67 -19.90
N ARG A 194 -8.38 2.39 -21.21
CA ARG A 194 -9.51 1.86 -21.98
C ARG A 194 -9.98 0.51 -21.46
N GLN A 195 -9.06 -0.41 -21.16
CA GLN A 195 -9.39 -1.72 -20.58
C GLN A 195 -10.00 -1.61 -19.18
N TRP A 196 -9.54 -0.65 -18.37
CA TRP A 196 -10.09 -0.41 -17.05
C TRP A 196 -11.51 0.13 -17.12
N ALA A 197 -11.76 1.12 -17.97
CA ALA A 197 -13.10 1.67 -18.19
C ALA A 197 -14.07 0.58 -18.68
N GLU A 198 -13.62 -0.33 -19.55
CA GLU A 198 -14.42 -1.47 -19.99
C GLU A 198 -14.74 -2.44 -18.84
N MET A 199 -13.78 -2.69 -17.95
CA MET A 199 -13.97 -3.55 -16.78
C MET A 199 -14.93 -2.93 -15.75
N GLU A 200 -14.80 -1.63 -15.49
CA GLU A 200 -15.68 -0.89 -14.59
C GLU A 200 -17.13 -0.86 -15.11
N ALA A 201 -17.31 -0.62 -16.41
CA ALA A 201 -18.62 -0.71 -17.05
C ALA A 201 -19.23 -2.12 -16.95
N LEU A 202 -18.41 -3.18 -17.06
CA LEU A 202 -18.84 -4.56 -16.85
C LEU A 202 -19.25 -4.83 -15.39
N GLU A 203 -18.54 -4.26 -14.42
CA GLU A 203 -18.86 -4.38 -12.99
C GLU A 203 -20.16 -3.62 -12.65
N GLU A 204 -20.35 -2.42 -13.20
CA GLU A 204 -21.58 -1.63 -13.05
C GLU A 204 -22.80 -2.35 -13.64
N MET A 205 -22.67 -2.92 -14.83
CA MET A 205 -23.72 -3.77 -15.44
C MET A 205 -24.04 -5.02 -14.61
N GLN A 206 -23.06 -5.58 -13.88
CA GLN A 206 -23.30 -6.72 -12.99
C GLN A 206 -24.00 -6.31 -11.70
N MET A 207 -23.75 -5.09 -11.18
CA MET A 207 -24.38 -4.61 -9.96
C MET A 207 -25.85 -4.20 -10.17
N GLU A 208 -26.23 -3.70 -11.35
CA GLU A 208 -27.64 -3.39 -11.67
C GLU A 208 -28.55 -4.63 -11.69
N GLN A 209 -28.01 -5.84 -11.90
CA GLN A 209 -28.80 -7.08 -11.89
C GLN A 209 -29.05 -7.66 -10.50
N ALA A 210 -28.50 -7.05 -9.44
CA ALA A 210 -28.66 -7.51 -8.07
C ALA A 210 -29.27 -6.41 -7.19
N ASP A 211 -30.47 -5.94 -7.53
CA ASP A 211 -31.32 -5.29 -6.53
C ASP A 211 -31.91 -6.36 -5.60
N PRO A 212 -31.42 -6.52 -4.37
CA PRO A 212 -31.91 -7.54 -3.43
C PRO A 212 -33.31 -7.19 -2.87
N PHE A 213 -33.89 -6.05 -3.28
CA PHE A 213 -35.19 -5.55 -2.82
C PHE A 213 -36.25 -5.48 -3.93
N ALA A 214 -35.94 -5.92 -5.16
CA ALA A 214 -36.87 -5.85 -6.28
C ALA A 214 -38.01 -6.89 -6.27
N ASP A 215 -38.07 -7.80 -5.28
CA ASP A 215 -39.18 -8.74 -5.17
C ASP A 215 -40.12 -8.46 -3.98
N ALA A 216 -41.39 -8.25 -4.37
CA ALA A 216 -42.63 -8.39 -3.62
C ALA A 216 -43.05 -7.24 -2.70
N ASN A 217 -43.41 -6.08 -3.28
CA ASN A 217 -44.57 -5.31 -2.79
C ASN A 217 -45.07 -4.28 -3.81
N ASP A 218 -45.51 -4.76 -4.97
CA ASP A 218 -46.38 -3.95 -5.85
C ASP A 218 -47.84 -4.35 -5.60
N VAL A 219 -48.36 -3.89 -4.45
CA VAL A 219 -49.78 -3.88 -4.15
C VAL A 219 -50.22 -2.43 -3.92
N ASN A 220 -50.68 -1.84 -5.02
CA ASN A 220 -51.87 -0.99 -5.07
C ASN A 220 -51.93 0.19 -4.08
N LEU A 221 -51.34 1.33 -4.46
CA LEU A 221 -51.75 2.63 -3.94
C LEU A 221 -51.94 3.63 -5.09
N THR A 222 -53.13 3.63 -5.66
CA THR A 222 -53.75 4.79 -6.31
C THR A 222 -53.78 5.95 -5.31
N TYR A 223 -52.88 6.92 -5.46
CA TYR A 223 -53.01 8.24 -4.84
C TYR A 223 -53.54 9.23 -5.86
N ASN A 224 -54.64 9.87 -5.45
CA ASN A 224 -55.30 10.93 -6.18
C ASN A 224 -54.39 12.16 -6.28
N ASP A 225 -54.42 12.70 -7.49
CA ASP A 225 -54.06 14.03 -7.91
C ASP A 225 -54.74 15.08 -7.02
N ASP A 226 -53.97 15.98 -6.41
CA ASP A 226 -54.32 17.40 -6.23
C ASP A 226 -53.18 18.15 -5.52
N ASP A 227 -52.69 19.18 -6.23
CA ASP A 227 -52.04 20.40 -5.74
C ASP A 227 -50.87 20.29 -4.74
N ILE A 228 -49.67 20.67 -5.20
CA ILE A 228 -48.85 21.74 -4.58
C ILE A 228 -47.68 22.08 -5.51
N ALA A 229 -47.65 23.33 -5.94
CA ALA A 229 -46.58 23.95 -6.70
C ALA A 229 -45.25 23.92 -5.95
N VAL A 230 -44.26 23.17 -6.47
CA VAL A 230 -42.88 23.19 -5.99
C VAL A 230 -41.96 23.72 -7.08
N ARG A 231 -41.15 24.69 -6.66
CA ARG A 231 -40.21 25.49 -7.44
C ARG A 231 -39.19 24.62 -8.17
N THR A 232 -39.02 24.90 -9.46
CA THR A 232 -37.88 24.49 -10.29
C THR A 232 -36.59 25.03 -9.68
N TYR A 233 -35.73 24.13 -9.21
CA TYR A 233 -34.34 24.43 -8.84
C TYR A 233 -33.46 23.88 -9.97
N GLU A 234 -33.07 24.76 -10.89
CA GLU A 234 -31.99 24.53 -11.84
C GLU A 234 -30.68 24.68 -11.07
N GLY A 235 -29.96 23.59 -10.88
CA GLY A 235 -28.74 23.54 -10.09
C GLY A 235 -27.73 22.59 -10.71
N GLU A 236 -27.13 23.07 -11.79
CA GLU A 236 -25.75 22.88 -12.27
C GLU A 236 -25.12 21.48 -12.10
N GLY A 237 -24.90 20.85 -13.26
CA GLY A 237 -24.16 19.61 -13.39
C GLY A 237 -22.71 19.74 -12.93
N TYR A 238 -22.26 18.74 -12.19
CA TYR A 238 -20.85 18.52 -11.94
C TYR A 238 -20.22 17.97 -13.21
N ALA A 239 -19.52 18.88 -13.91
CA ALA A 239 -18.60 18.55 -14.97
C ALA A 239 -17.42 17.75 -14.43
N SER A 240 -17.10 16.68 -15.15
CA SER A 240 -15.85 15.93 -15.08
C SER A 240 -14.66 16.89 -15.12
N SER A 241 -13.80 16.85 -14.09
CA SER A 241 -12.55 17.58 -14.10
C SER A 241 -11.53 16.83 -14.95
N GLU A 242 -11.41 17.24 -16.20
CA GLU A 242 -10.25 16.97 -17.04
C GLU A 242 -9.05 17.76 -16.48
N THR A 243 -8.05 17.07 -15.93
CA THR A 243 -6.74 17.67 -15.63
C THR A 243 -5.87 17.60 -16.88
N SER A 244 -6.16 18.48 -17.85
CA SER A 244 -5.29 18.76 -18.99
C SER A 244 -4.34 19.91 -18.63
N THR A 245 -3.10 19.58 -18.28
CA THR A 245 -1.98 20.54 -18.19
C THR A 245 -1.25 20.58 -19.53
N LEU A 246 -1.90 21.17 -20.54
CA LEU A 246 -1.24 21.59 -21.78
C LEU A 246 -1.05 23.11 -21.76
N LEU A 247 0.21 23.52 -21.67
CA LEU A 247 0.64 24.90 -21.86
C LEU A 247 0.46 25.27 -23.34
N ASP A 248 -0.42 26.22 -23.58
CA ASP A 248 -0.64 26.83 -24.88
C ASP A 248 0.55 27.76 -25.22
N GLY A 249 1.45 27.25 -26.06
CA GLY A 249 2.62 27.97 -26.56
C GLY A 249 2.41 28.33 -28.02
N THR A 250 2.00 29.58 -28.27
CA THR A 250 1.77 30.14 -29.59
C THR A 250 3.09 30.40 -30.34
N ASP A 251 3.08 29.96 -31.60
CA ASP A 251 3.76 30.48 -32.80
C ASP A 251 5.22 30.90 -32.71
N PHE A 252 6.15 30.07 -33.25
CA PHE A 252 7.28 30.57 -34.05
C PHE A 252 7.78 29.51 -35.06
N GLU A 253 7.52 29.83 -36.33
CA GLU A 253 8.29 29.59 -37.56
C GLU A 253 9.08 28.29 -37.81
N HIS A 254 8.72 27.69 -38.95
CA HIS A 254 9.46 26.67 -39.68
C HIS A 254 10.97 26.93 -39.82
N THR A 255 11.78 26.02 -39.30
CA THR A 255 13.07 25.68 -39.93
C THR A 255 13.23 24.17 -40.02
N GLN A 256 13.21 23.67 -41.25
CA GLN A 256 13.63 22.33 -41.63
C GLN A 256 15.10 22.11 -41.23
N HIS A 257 15.39 21.06 -40.46
CA HIS A 257 16.72 20.45 -40.48
C HIS A 257 16.64 18.93 -40.35
N PRO A 258 17.43 18.17 -41.14
CA PRO A 258 17.33 16.72 -41.23
C PRO A 258 18.33 16.00 -40.31
N ASN A 259 17.99 14.73 -40.02
CA ASN A 259 18.87 13.60 -39.72
C ASN A 259 19.83 13.69 -38.51
N LYS A 260 19.48 12.96 -37.45
CA LYS A 260 20.41 12.17 -36.61
C LYS A 260 19.65 10.89 -36.23
N SER A 261 19.81 9.76 -36.92
CA SER A 261 20.96 8.85 -36.83
C SER A 261 21.35 8.60 -35.37
N PHE A 262 20.56 7.77 -34.69
CA PHE A 262 21.06 6.99 -33.57
C PHE A 262 21.25 5.56 -34.05
N SER A 263 22.50 5.14 -33.98
CA SER A 263 23.01 3.84 -34.38
C SER A 263 22.56 2.75 -33.40
N ASP A 264 21.94 1.71 -33.94
CA ASP A 264 21.83 0.41 -33.31
C ASP A 264 23.24 -0.14 -33.01
N VAL A 265 23.50 -0.46 -31.75
CA VAL A 265 24.68 -1.20 -31.32
C VAL A 265 24.30 -2.67 -31.29
N ASP A 266 24.44 -3.34 -32.42
CA ASP A 266 24.40 -4.80 -32.51
C ASP A 266 25.67 -5.37 -31.89
N LEU A 267 25.54 -5.96 -30.69
CA LEU A 267 26.56 -6.82 -30.12
C LEU A 267 26.41 -8.22 -30.74
N THR A 268 27.05 -8.41 -31.89
CA THR A 268 27.27 -9.74 -32.47
C THR A 268 28.38 -10.45 -31.70
N THR A 269 28.04 -11.35 -30.79
CA THR A 269 28.96 -12.40 -30.32
C THR A 269 28.92 -13.58 -31.29
N ASP A 270 29.90 -13.59 -32.17
CA ASP A 270 30.33 -14.72 -32.97
C ASP A 270 31.09 -15.70 -32.07
N GLU A 271 30.52 -16.87 -31.78
CA GLU A 271 31.29 -18.09 -31.50
C GLU A 271 30.51 -19.31 -32.00
N GLY A 272 30.76 -19.67 -33.26
CA GLY A 272 30.51 -21.01 -33.77
C GLY A 272 31.70 -21.93 -33.50
N VAL A 273 31.53 -22.93 -32.63
CA VAL A 273 32.29 -24.20 -32.73
C VAL A 273 31.35 -25.37 -32.44
N ALA A 274 31.30 -26.27 -33.41
CA ALA A 274 30.48 -27.46 -33.50
C ALA A 274 30.61 -28.43 -32.32
N PHE A 275 29.48 -29.04 -31.92
CA PHE A 275 29.47 -30.45 -31.53
C PHE A 275 28.18 -31.13 -32.03
N ASP A 276 28.37 -31.86 -33.11
CA ASP A 276 27.46 -32.85 -33.67
C ASP A 276 27.49 -34.10 -32.78
N GLY A 277 26.32 -34.61 -32.38
CA GLY A 277 26.26 -35.70 -31.41
C GLY A 277 24.87 -36.03 -30.87
N ALA A 278 23.86 -36.12 -31.74
CA ALA A 278 22.55 -36.62 -31.35
C ALA A 278 22.62 -38.12 -30.97
N ARG A 279 22.58 -38.42 -29.67
CA ARG A 279 22.21 -39.74 -29.13
C ARG A 279 20.75 -39.72 -28.67
N PRO A 280 19.86 -40.58 -29.17
CA PRO A 280 18.54 -40.74 -28.58
C PRO A 280 18.69 -41.43 -27.22
N LEU A 281 18.35 -40.71 -26.15
CA LEU A 281 18.25 -41.30 -24.81
C LEU A 281 17.00 -42.19 -24.75
N LEU A 282 17.21 -43.44 -24.36
CA LEU A 282 16.17 -44.43 -24.08
C LEU A 282 15.28 -43.93 -22.93
N ASN A 283 13.96 -43.93 -23.16
CA ASN A 283 12.95 -43.73 -22.14
C ASN A 283 13.17 -44.70 -20.97
N PRO A 284 13.36 -44.24 -19.72
CA PRO A 284 13.32 -45.14 -18.59
C PRO A 284 11.90 -45.69 -18.43
N ALA A 285 11.79 -47.01 -18.46
CA ALA A 285 10.54 -47.73 -18.25
C ALA A 285 9.88 -47.28 -16.94
N ARG A 286 8.61 -46.86 -17.03
CA ARG A 286 7.77 -46.58 -15.86
C ARG A 286 7.60 -47.86 -15.04
N SER A 287 8.13 -47.87 -13.83
CA SER A 287 7.84 -48.90 -12.83
C SER A 287 6.35 -48.86 -12.44
N PRO A 288 5.70 -50.02 -12.19
CA PRO A 288 4.31 -50.05 -11.73
C PRO A 288 4.16 -49.37 -10.38
N LEU A 289 3.14 -48.53 -10.26
CA LEU A 289 2.75 -47.85 -9.02
C LEU A 289 2.37 -48.88 -7.96
N LEU A 290 3.24 -49.09 -6.97
CA LEU A 290 2.89 -49.83 -5.76
C LEU A 290 2.02 -48.96 -4.84
N PRO A 291 1.04 -49.55 -4.13
CA PRO A 291 0.11 -48.84 -3.27
C PRO A 291 0.85 -48.16 -2.11
N ARG A 292 0.68 -46.84 -2.02
CA ARG A 292 1.33 -45.97 -1.04
C ARG A 292 0.74 -46.22 0.35
N LYS A 293 1.42 -47.05 1.15
CA LYS A 293 1.11 -47.25 2.57
C LYS A 293 1.41 -45.95 3.31
N MET A 294 0.38 -45.29 3.85
CA MET A 294 0.56 -44.09 4.69
C MET A 294 1.24 -44.50 6.00
N VAL A 295 2.55 -44.29 6.06
CA VAL A 295 3.32 -44.36 7.30
C VAL A 295 3.11 -43.04 8.02
N THR A 296 2.50 -43.08 9.20
CA THR A 296 2.50 -41.97 10.16
C THR A 296 3.92 -41.84 10.69
N VAL A 297 4.75 -41.08 9.96
CA VAL A 297 6.10 -40.74 10.38
C VAL A 297 5.98 -39.69 11.47
N ASP A 298 6.41 -40.03 12.69
CA ASP A 298 6.71 -39.05 13.73
C ASP A 298 7.72 -38.06 13.16
N LYS A 299 7.23 -36.86 12.80
CA LYS A 299 8.07 -35.79 12.25
C LYS A 299 8.95 -35.27 13.37
N LYS A 300 10.14 -35.87 13.52
CA LYS A 300 11.22 -35.22 14.26
C LYS A 300 11.50 -33.88 13.58
N LEU A 301 11.23 -32.79 14.29
CA LEU A 301 11.50 -31.43 13.83
C LEU A 301 13.00 -31.28 13.56
N CYS A 302 13.36 -30.43 12.60
CA CYS A 302 14.75 -30.16 12.28
C CYS A 302 15.47 -29.56 13.50
N GLU A 303 16.64 -30.11 13.85
CA GLU A 303 17.45 -29.65 14.98
C GLU A 303 18.38 -28.46 14.64
N CYS A 304 18.33 -27.93 13.42
CA CYS A 304 19.26 -26.86 13.03
C CYS A 304 18.89 -25.53 13.69
N ALA A 305 19.88 -24.82 14.22
CA ALA A 305 19.67 -23.60 15.01
C ALA A 305 18.92 -22.50 14.24
N LEU A 306 19.14 -22.39 12.92
CA LEU A 306 18.45 -21.44 12.03
C LEU A 306 16.96 -21.76 11.88
N VAL A 307 16.61 -23.02 11.64
CA VAL A 307 15.21 -23.45 11.53
C VAL A 307 14.53 -23.40 12.90
N GLN A 308 15.23 -23.78 13.99
CA GLN A 308 14.70 -23.62 15.34
C GLN A 308 14.48 -22.16 15.71
N TYR A 309 15.37 -21.24 15.34
CA TYR A 309 15.20 -19.81 15.55
C TYR A 309 14.02 -19.25 14.75
N GLN A 310 13.89 -19.63 13.47
CA GLN A 310 12.74 -19.24 12.64
C GLN A 310 11.43 -19.83 13.18
N CYS A 311 11.40 -21.11 13.55
CA CYS A 311 10.24 -21.74 14.18
C CYS A 311 9.91 -21.08 15.53
N GLN A 312 10.88 -20.68 16.34
CA GLN A 312 10.63 -19.91 17.57
C GLN A 312 10.11 -18.50 17.28
N LYS A 313 10.60 -17.83 16.25
CA LYS A 313 10.09 -16.51 15.81
C LYS A 313 8.63 -16.62 15.35
N LEU A 314 8.28 -17.71 14.66
CA LEU A 314 6.92 -17.99 14.18
C LEU A 314 5.97 -18.47 15.29
N ASN A 315 6.48 -19.19 16.30
CA ASN A 315 5.66 -19.80 17.36
C ASN A 315 5.42 -18.90 18.57
N ARG A 316 6.09 -17.74 18.68
CA ARG A 316 5.70 -16.76 19.71
C ARG A 316 4.36 -16.16 19.28
N PRO A 317 3.29 -16.26 20.09
CA PRO A 317 2.04 -15.57 19.79
C PRO A 317 2.38 -14.07 19.75
N SER A 318 2.50 -13.55 18.53
CA SER A 318 2.80 -12.14 18.35
C SER A 318 1.60 -11.39 18.87
N LYS A 319 1.77 -10.66 19.98
CA LYS A 319 0.79 -9.63 20.34
C LYS A 319 0.59 -8.76 19.10
N SER A 320 -0.67 -8.59 18.71
CA SER A 320 -1.04 -7.64 17.66
C SER A 320 -0.37 -6.30 17.97
N PRO A 321 0.25 -5.63 16.99
CA PRO A 321 0.76 -4.29 17.19
C PRO A 321 -0.38 -3.29 17.42
N PHE A 322 -1.61 -3.64 17.02
CA PHE A 322 -2.81 -2.85 17.24
C PHE A 322 -3.43 -3.13 18.61
N ASN A 323 -3.74 -2.06 19.36
CA ASN A 323 -4.48 -2.13 20.62
C ASN A 323 -5.93 -2.55 20.39
N SER A 324 -6.55 -2.08 19.31
CA SER A 324 -7.90 -2.46 18.89
C SER A 324 -7.95 -2.75 17.39
N ILE A 325 -8.76 -3.74 17.01
CA ILE A 325 -9.07 -4.04 15.60
C ILE A 325 -10.59 -4.19 15.48
N SER A 326 -11.20 -3.43 14.58
CA SER A 326 -12.63 -3.48 14.28
C SER A 326 -12.87 -3.95 12.84
N TYR A 327 -13.80 -4.88 12.65
CA TYR A 327 -14.17 -5.42 11.34
C TYR A 327 -15.60 -5.03 10.97
N GLY A 328 -15.82 -4.74 9.69
CA GLY A 328 -17.13 -4.37 9.14
C GLY A 328 -17.65 -3.00 9.60
N SER A 329 -16.85 -2.22 10.32
CA SER A 329 -17.23 -0.89 10.81
C SER A 329 -16.28 0.19 10.31
N ARG A 330 -16.84 1.37 10.05
CA ARG A 330 -16.07 2.59 9.80
C ARG A 330 -15.88 3.31 11.15
N PRO A 331 -14.71 3.92 11.41
CA PRO A 331 -14.55 4.77 12.58
C PRO A 331 -15.42 6.02 12.44
N ASP A 332 -15.95 6.48 13.57
CA ASP A 332 -16.55 7.81 13.66
C ASP A 332 -15.41 8.84 13.83
N ILE A 333 -14.91 9.34 12.69
CA ILE A 333 -13.76 10.25 12.65
C ILE A 333 -14.01 11.51 13.48
N GLN A 334 -15.21 12.07 13.44
CA GLN A 334 -15.55 13.27 14.19
C GLN A 334 -15.47 12.99 15.69
N CYS A 335 -16.12 11.91 16.16
CA CYS A 335 -16.07 11.51 17.56
C CYS A 335 -14.64 11.19 18.01
N THR A 336 -13.88 10.47 17.19
CA THR A 336 -12.49 10.09 17.51
C THR A 336 -11.58 11.31 17.63
N VAL A 337 -11.64 12.24 16.67
CA VAL A 337 -10.84 13.48 16.71
C VAL A 337 -11.28 14.34 17.89
N SER A 338 -12.57 14.55 18.09
CA SER A 338 -13.09 15.34 19.21
C SER A 338 -12.67 14.75 20.57
N THR A 339 -12.69 13.43 20.72
CA THR A 339 -12.22 12.75 21.94
C THR A 339 -10.72 12.96 22.14
N ALA A 340 -9.90 12.65 21.13
CA ALA A 340 -8.44 12.77 21.20
C ALA A 340 -7.98 14.20 21.50
N VAL A 341 -8.67 15.18 20.92
CA VAL A 341 -8.43 16.59 21.19
C VAL A 341 -8.87 16.93 22.62
N ASN A 342 -10.09 16.59 23.03
CA ASN A 342 -10.63 16.99 24.34
C ASN A 342 -9.92 16.36 25.54
N ASP A 343 -9.33 15.18 25.38
CA ASP A 343 -8.55 14.51 26.43
C ASP A 343 -7.30 15.31 26.86
N SER A 344 -6.83 16.23 26.01
CA SER A 344 -5.59 16.99 26.20
C SER A 344 -5.81 18.51 26.22
N GLN A 345 -6.63 19.02 27.13
CA GLN A 345 -6.97 20.46 27.16
C GLN A 345 -5.78 21.42 27.31
N TYR A 346 -4.64 20.94 27.82
CA TYR A 346 -3.47 21.75 28.16
C TYR A 346 -2.27 21.58 27.22
N GLY A 347 -2.29 20.59 26.33
CA GLY A 347 -1.17 20.31 25.42
C GLY A 347 -1.45 20.80 24.01
N ARG A 348 -0.41 21.22 23.27
CA ARG A 348 -0.56 21.49 21.83
C ARG A 348 -0.90 20.19 21.10
N ALA A 349 -1.93 20.23 20.26
CA ALA A 349 -2.42 19.06 19.54
C ALA A 349 -2.33 19.27 18.02
N MET A 350 -1.96 18.21 17.31
CA MET A 350 -1.95 18.15 15.85
C MET A 350 -2.68 16.90 15.38
N VAL A 351 -3.58 17.09 14.41
CA VAL A 351 -4.23 16.00 13.70
C VAL A 351 -3.64 15.92 12.30
N ALA A 352 -2.86 14.88 12.03
CA ALA A 352 -2.30 14.63 10.71
C ALA A 352 -3.13 13.58 9.98
N THR A 353 -3.56 13.87 8.75
CA THR A 353 -4.41 12.99 7.96
C THR A 353 -3.86 12.75 6.56
N CYS A 354 -3.75 11.48 6.17
CA CYS A 354 -3.49 11.07 4.78
C CYS A 354 -4.61 10.10 4.37
N ALA A 355 -5.69 10.68 3.86
CA ALA A 355 -6.95 9.98 3.67
C ALA A 355 -7.76 10.53 2.49
N ASN A 356 -8.80 9.78 2.10
CA ASN A 356 -9.75 10.27 1.10
C ASN A 356 -10.45 11.57 1.54
N ALA A 357 -11.00 12.31 0.56
CA ALA A 357 -11.62 13.61 0.77
C ALA A 357 -12.72 13.61 1.84
N MET A 358 -13.49 12.52 1.96
CA MET A 358 -14.56 12.40 2.96
C MET A 358 -14.00 12.37 4.39
N VAL A 359 -12.98 11.54 4.64
CA VAL A 359 -12.30 11.46 5.95
C VAL A 359 -11.61 12.79 6.27
N SER A 360 -10.88 13.35 5.30
CA SER A 360 -10.21 14.64 5.48
C SER A 360 -11.20 15.76 5.82
N ARG A 361 -12.38 15.81 5.17
CA ARG A 361 -13.43 16.77 5.50
C ARG A 361 -13.93 16.60 6.95
N GLN A 362 -14.17 15.37 7.39
CA GLN A 362 -14.59 15.09 8.78
C GLN A 362 -13.53 15.50 9.80
N VAL A 363 -12.25 15.28 9.49
CA VAL A 363 -11.13 15.77 10.32
C VAL A 363 -11.15 17.30 10.39
N HIS A 364 -11.28 17.99 9.26
CA HIS A 364 -11.32 19.45 9.22
C HIS A 364 -12.51 20.03 10.00
N GLU A 365 -13.69 19.42 9.91
CA GLU A 365 -14.88 19.82 10.67
C GLU A 365 -14.64 19.69 12.18
N ALA A 366 -14.17 18.53 12.63
CA ALA A 366 -13.88 18.28 14.05
C ALA A 366 -12.77 19.21 14.61
N VAL A 367 -11.70 19.45 13.83
CA VAL A 367 -10.65 20.39 14.24
C VAL A 367 -11.16 21.83 14.25
N SER A 368 -12.07 22.21 13.35
CA SER A 368 -12.69 23.54 13.34
C SER A 368 -13.52 23.77 14.60
N GLU A 369 -14.31 22.77 15.02
CA GLU A 369 -15.03 22.82 16.30
C GLU A 369 -14.09 23.02 17.50
N ALA A 370 -12.96 22.30 17.52
CA ALA A 370 -11.95 22.45 18.56
C ALA A 370 -11.29 23.84 18.56
N ARG A 371 -11.00 24.40 17.37
CA ARG A 371 -10.50 25.76 17.21
C ARG A 371 -11.51 26.80 17.69
N PHE A 372 -12.80 26.60 17.42
CA PHE A 372 -13.86 27.46 17.97
C PHE A 372 -13.94 27.34 19.50
N ALA A 373 -13.74 26.16 20.08
CA ALA A 373 -13.67 25.99 21.53
C ALA A 373 -12.47 26.75 22.13
N PHE A 374 -11.30 26.70 21.48
CA PHE A 374 -10.13 27.50 21.86
C PHE A 374 -10.41 29.02 21.77
N ALA A 375 -10.99 29.49 20.67
CA ALA A 375 -11.35 30.90 20.49
C ALA A 375 -12.36 31.41 21.53
N ARG A 376 -13.25 30.53 22.03
CA ARG A 376 -14.18 30.83 23.12
C ARG A 376 -13.58 30.71 24.53
N GLY A 377 -12.29 30.37 24.64
CA GLY A 377 -11.62 30.13 25.92
C GLY A 377 -12.07 28.86 26.65
N GLN A 378 -12.73 27.94 25.94
CA GLN A 378 -13.15 26.64 26.49
C GLN A 378 -12.00 25.61 26.47
N ARG A 379 -10.91 25.92 25.76
CA ARG A 379 -9.69 25.11 25.65
C ARG A 379 -8.47 26.01 25.90
N ALA A 380 -7.43 25.49 26.55
CA ALA A 380 -6.25 26.28 26.88
C ALA A 380 -5.23 26.39 25.72
N THR A 381 -5.24 25.43 24.80
CA THR A 381 -4.31 25.35 23.66
C THR A 381 -5.02 25.21 22.33
N ASP A 382 -4.37 25.67 21.26
CA ASP A 382 -4.86 25.52 19.88
C ASP A 382 -4.69 24.08 19.37
N VAL A 383 -5.43 23.75 18.32
CA VAL A 383 -5.38 22.48 17.59
C VAL A 383 -5.09 22.75 16.13
N GLU A 384 -4.07 22.10 15.61
CA GLU A 384 -3.66 22.22 14.23
C GLU A 384 -4.03 20.96 13.43
N VAL A 385 -4.21 21.13 12.12
CA VAL A 385 -4.49 20.04 11.19
C VAL A 385 -3.49 20.09 10.05
N PHE A 386 -2.95 18.93 9.71
CA PHE A 386 -2.09 18.74 8.55
C PHE A 386 -2.68 17.65 7.68
N THR A 387 -3.06 18.00 6.45
CA THR A 387 -3.66 17.08 5.49
C THR A 387 -2.69 16.84 4.37
N GLU A 388 -2.24 15.60 4.21
CA GLU A 388 -1.57 15.15 3.00
C GLU A 388 -2.64 14.55 2.07
N GLY A 389 -2.79 15.13 0.88
CA GLY A 389 -3.73 14.65 -0.11
C GLY A 389 -3.31 15.13 -1.49
N PHE A 390 -3.59 14.31 -2.51
CA PHE A 390 -3.53 14.71 -3.90
C PHE A 390 -4.78 15.55 -4.17
N SER A 391 -4.64 16.88 -4.10
CA SER A 391 -5.71 17.83 -4.42
C SER A 391 -5.96 17.90 -5.91
#